data_AF-E0VYE6-F1
#
_entry.id   AF-E0VYE6-F1
#
_cell.length_a   1.000
_cell.length_b   1.000
_cell.length_c   1.000
_cell.angle_alpha   90.00
_cell.angle_beta   90.00
_cell.angle_gamma   90.00
#
_symmetry.space_group_name_H-M   'P 1'
#
loop_
_entity.id
_entity.type
_entity.pdbx_description
1 polymer ?
#
loop_
_entity_poly.entity_id
_entity_poly.type
_entity_poly.pdbx_seq_one_letter_code
_entity_poly.pdbx_strand_id
1 'polypeptide(L)'
;MGNARSAIDHPVAIEVSSGANLHYHPDLMTQIPFDVKNNLYGNAAILQPSNSITVTVTLQKMTSPITNPISNLTFYVFVQNKPFTRSAIVSLYPQTDNDWTPPKINYKFKGDCTLYSEPQNCEKGFWSLELAAQDDESGILKILSEPYGLLFEPYFMAGTKELVTAHYTATCCKSKVDFWVEDVKGNFVKQSFDVFNPIVVGVFLLLFIIVAVIVAIIFIRQKNKRSLVIPKARSSS
;
A
#
# COMPACT_ATOMS: atom_id res chain seq x y z
N MET A 1 -3.34 30.79 -1.68
CA MET A 1 -1.90 30.41 -1.55
C MET A 1 -1.84 28.89 -1.62
N GLY A 2 -1.20 28.32 -2.64
CA GLY A 2 -1.14 26.86 -2.82
C GLY A 2 -0.04 26.24 -1.95
N ASN A 3 -0.30 25.07 -1.38
CA ASN A 3 0.71 24.26 -0.69
C ASN A 3 1.35 23.31 -1.71
N ALA A 4 2.68 23.23 -1.69
CA ALA A 4 3.42 22.31 -2.54
C ALA A 4 3.35 20.89 -1.98
N ARG A 5 2.91 19.92 -2.78
CA ARG A 5 2.79 18.51 -2.36
C ARG A 5 3.29 17.59 -3.49
N SER A 6 3.85 16.43 -3.16
CA SER A 6 4.50 15.52 -4.11
C SER A 6 4.03 14.07 -3.91
N ALA A 7 3.96 13.31 -5.01
CA ALA A 7 3.35 11.97 -5.08
C ALA A 7 4.29 10.79 -4.84
N ILE A 8 5.51 11.08 -4.42
CA ILE A 8 6.51 10.03 -4.31
C ILE A 8 6.16 9.14 -3.12
N ASP A 9 6.10 7.83 -3.38
CA ASP A 9 5.99 6.76 -2.38
C ASP A 9 7.19 6.81 -1.38
N HIS A 10 8.25 7.57 -1.67
CA HIS A 10 9.42 7.67 -0.80
C HIS A 10 10.17 8.99 -1.02
N PRO A 11 11.08 9.41 -0.12
CA PRO A 11 12.32 10.03 -0.62
C PRO A 11 12.95 9.07 -1.63
N VAL A 12 13.48 9.53 -2.76
CA VAL A 12 14.11 8.63 -3.75
C VAL A 12 15.31 7.92 -3.10
N ALA A 13 15.06 6.76 -2.49
CA ALA A 13 16.03 5.96 -1.78
C ALA A 13 16.71 5.10 -2.82
N ILE A 14 17.99 5.39 -3.05
CA ILE A 14 18.81 4.70 -4.02
C ILE A 14 19.68 3.76 -3.23
N GLU A 15 19.25 2.50 -3.16
CA GLU A 15 20.10 1.41 -2.66
C GLU A 15 21.02 0.95 -3.78
N VAL A 16 22.31 0.89 -3.49
CA VAL A 16 23.32 0.48 -4.46
C VAL A 16 24.12 -0.68 -3.92
N SER A 17 24.21 -1.75 -4.70
CA SER A 17 24.94 -2.98 -4.35
C SER A 17 26.45 -2.91 -4.60
N SER A 18 26.94 -1.87 -5.30
CA SER A 18 28.36 -1.64 -5.58
C SER A 18 28.61 -0.15 -5.79
N GLY A 19 29.79 0.37 -5.39
CA GLY A 19 30.12 1.80 -5.44
C GLY A 19 29.49 2.58 -6.60
N ALA A 20 28.66 3.57 -6.29
CA ALA A 20 27.98 4.40 -7.29
C ALA A 20 28.05 5.89 -6.99
N ASN A 21 27.96 6.68 -8.05
CA ASN A 21 27.83 8.12 -7.96
C ASN A 21 26.39 8.51 -8.25
N LEU A 22 25.72 9.08 -7.26
CA LEU A 22 24.45 9.77 -7.42
C LEU A 22 24.72 11.13 -8.05
N HIS A 23 24.03 11.48 -9.12
CA HIS A 23 24.01 12.82 -9.71
C HIS A 23 22.55 13.25 -9.89
N TYR A 24 22.24 14.51 -9.64
CA TYR A 24 20.95 15.08 -10.06
C TYR A 24 21.19 16.16 -11.13
N HIS A 25 20.28 16.24 -12.10
CA HIS A 25 20.23 17.34 -13.05
C HIS A 25 18.84 17.96 -12.99
N PRO A 26 18.71 19.25 -12.63
CA PRO A 26 17.44 19.94 -12.80
C PRO A 26 17.14 19.98 -14.30
N ASP A 27 15.97 19.50 -14.69
CA ASP A 27 15.57 19.55 -16.10
C ASP A 27 15.41 21.02 -16.52
N LEU A 28 15.86 21.39 -17.73
CA LEU A 28 15.83 22.79 -18.23
C LEU A 28 14.39 23.35 -18.37
N MET A 29 13.36 22.53 -18.16
CA MET A 29 11.93 22.89 -18.18
C MET A 29 11.28 22.90 -16.78
N THR A 30 12.05 23.10 -15.71
CA THR A 30 11.49 23.22 -14.35
C THR A 30 10.77 24.55 -14.17
N GLN A 31 9.44 24.50 -14.10
CA GLN A 31 8.58 25.66 -13.80
C GLN A 31 8.51 25.98 -12.31
N ILE A 32 8.77 24.99 -11.45
CA ILE A 32 8.79 25.12 -10.00
C ILE A 32 10.26 25.20 -9.56
N PRO A 33 10.73 26.35 -9.04
CA PRO A 33 12.07 26.43 -8.48
C PRO A 33 12.18 25.52 -7.25
N PHE A 34 13.28 24.79 -7.13
CA PHE A 34 13.55 23.93 -5.98
C PHE A 34 15.01 24.06 -5.54
N ASP A 35 15.24 23.80 -4.27
CA ASP A 35 16.54 23.69 -3.64
C ASP A 35 16.72 22.27 -3.13
N VAL A 36 17.86 21.66 -3.43
CA VAL A 36 18.18 20.31 -2.97
C VAL A 36 19.01 20.47 -1.70
N LYS A 37 18.37 20.37 -0.53
CA LYS A 37 19.09 20.40 0.75
C LYS A 37 19.63 19.02 1.03
N ASN A 38 20.91 18.78 0.76
CA ASN A 38 21.50 17.49 1.10
C ASN A 38 22.87 17.59 1.77
N ASN A 39 23.18 16.54 2.53
CA ASN A 39 24.52 16.00 2.77
C ASN A 39 25.23 15.55 1.47
N LEU A 40 24.96 16.18 0.32
CA LEU A 40 25.68 15.95 -0.94
C LEU A 40 26.86 16.93 -1.00
N TYR A 41 28.01 16.49 -1.51
CA TYR A 41 29.08 17.40 -1.87
C TYR A 41 28.76 18.00 -3.26
N GLY A 42 28.22 19.21 -3.27
CA GLY A 42 27.72 19.85 -4.49
C GLY A 42 26.42 19.18 -4.97
N ASN A 43 26.50 18.43 -6.09
CA ASN A 43 25.34 17.75 -6.70
C ASN A 43 25.50 16.22 -6.76
N ALA A 44 26.46 15.66 -6.03
CA ALA A 44 26.76 14.24 -6.07
C ALA A 44 27.02 13.62 -4.69
N ALA A 45 26.73 12.32 -4.57
CA ALA A 45 27.13 11.49 -3.43
C ALA A 45 27.70 10.15 -3.92
N ILE A 46 28.71 9.67 -3.20
CA ILE A 46 29.24 8.33 -3.37
C ILE A 46 28.48 7.40 -2.45
N LEU A 47 27.81 6.40 -3.02
CA LEU A 47 27.10 5.37 -2.29
C LEU A 47 27.99 4.14 -2.17
N GLN A 48 28.25 3.72 -0.93
CA GLN A 48 28.90 2.44 -0.65
C GLN A 48 27.88 1.30 -0.79
N PRO A 49 28.32 0.05 -1.03
CA PRO A 49 27.45 -1.11 -1.05
C PRO A 49 26.58 -1.17 0.22
N SER A 50 25.28 -1.40 0.06
CA SER A 50 24.30 -1.55 1.16
C SER A 50 24.02 -0.27 1.97
N ASN A 51 24.53 0.89 1.55
CA ASN A 51 24.14 2.18 2.11
C ASN A 51 23.01 2.81 1.28
N SER A 52 22.08 3.47 1.97
CA SER A 52 21.07 4.33 1.36
C SER A 52 21.33 5.79 1.72
N ILE A 53 20.98 6.70 0.82
CA ILE A 53 20.96 8.15 1.09
C ILE A 53 19.55 8.67 0.89
N THR A 54 19.10 9.50 1.84
CA THR A 54 17.84 10.24 1.73
C THR A 54 18.14 11.60 1.11
N VAL A 55 17.56 11.86 -0.06
CA VAL A 55 17.62 13.18 -0.71
C VAL A 55 16.38 13.98 -0.36
N THR A 56 16.56 15.18 0.22
CA THR A 56 15.46 16.09 0.54
C THR A 56 15.43 17.26 -0.45
N VAL A 57 14.30 17.39 -1.14
CA VAL A 57 14.06 18.45 -2.11
C VAL A 57 13.10 19.46 -1.48
N THR A 58 13.56 20.70 -1.33
CA THR A 58 12.76 21.81 -0.81
C THR A 58 12.25 22.64 -1.98
N LEU A 59 10.93 22.72 -2.15
CA LEU A 59 10.34 23.54 -3.20
C LEU A 59 10.39 25.01 -2.77
N GLN A 60 10.85 25.90 -3.66
CA GLN A 60 10.87 27.33 -3.40
C GLN A 60 9.48 27.92 -3.69
N LYS A 61 9.12 28.95 -2.92
CA LYS A 61 7.86 29.67 -3.12
C LYS A 61 7.87 30.33 -4.50
N MET A 62 6.91 30.00 -5.35
CA MET A 62 6.73 30.70 -6.62
C MET A 62 6.37 32.18 -6.39
N THR A 63 7.08 33.07 -7.08
CA THR A 63 6.85 34.52 -7.08
C THR A 63 5.95 34.99 -8.23
N SER A 64 5.72 34.13 -9.23
CA SER A 64 4.91 34.44 -10.41
C SER A 64 3.65 33.55 -10.46
N PRO A 65 2.50 34.08 -10.90
CA PRO A 65 1.28 33.32 -11.03
C PRO A 65 1.37 32.40 -12.25
N ILE A 66 1.88 31.19 -12.05
CA ILE A 66 1.76 30.10 -13.02
C ILE A 66 0.58 29.23 -12.57
N THR A 67 -0.39 29.02 -13.45
CA THR A 67 -1.54 28.14 -13.19
C THR A 67 -1.09 26.70 -13.35
N ASN A 68 -1.21 25.89 -12.29
CA ASN A 68 -0.88 24.45 -12.26
C ASN A 68 0.53 24.13 -12.82
N PRO A 69 1.61 24.73 -12.29
CA PRO A 69 2.96 24.42 -12.75
C PRO A 69 3.27 22.95 -12.48
N ILE A 70 3.95 22.32 -13.44
CA ILE A 70 4.44 20.95 -13.35
C ILE A 70 5.96 20.98 -13.50
N SER A 71 6.67 20.17 -12.73
CA SER A 71 8.12 20.01 -12.85
C SER A 71 8.51 18.55 -12.65
N ASN A 72 9.34 18.06 -13.56
CA ASN A 72 9.93 16.73 -13.47
C ASN A 72 11.27 16.84 -12.77
N LEU A 73 11.46 16.03 -11.73
CA LEU A 73 12.73 15.88 -11.04
C LEU A 73 13.28 14.50 -11.36
N THR A 74 14.43 14.46 -12.01
CA THR A 74 15.06 13.21 -12.42
C THR A 74 16.40 13.02 -11.70
N PHE A 75 16.52 11.89 -11.01
CA PHE A 75 17.73 11.43 -10.33
C PHE A 75 18.45 10.39 -11.19
N TYR A 76 19.77 10.55 -11.31
CA TYR A 76 20.64 9.65 -12.05
C TYR A 76 21.61 8.95 -11.10
N VAL A 77 21.71 7.63 -11.22
CA VAL A 77 22.62 6.81 -10.44
C VAL A 77 23.57 6.14 -11.40
N PHE A 78 24.86 6.40 -11.27
CA PHE A 78 25.87 5.80 -12.12
C PHE A 78 26.51 4.63 -11.38
N VAL A 79 26.25 3.41 -11.85
CA VAL A 79 26.92 2.19 -11.41
C VAL A 79 27.83 1.72 -12.53
N GLN A 80 29.15 1.66 -12.31
CA GLN A 80 30.13 1.30 -13.36
C GLN A 80 29.92 2.06 -14.68
N ASN A 81 29.66 3.37 -14.58
CA ASN A 81 29.40 4.26 -15.72
C ASN A 81 28.11 3.98 -16.51
N LYS A 82 27.20 3.14 -15.99
CA LYS A 82 25.84 2.94 -16.54
C LYS A 82 24.83 3.77 -15.75
N PRO A 83 24.04 4.64 -16.41
CA PRO A 83 23.02 5.43 -15.74
C PRO A 83 21.76 4.60 -15.45
N PHE A 84 21.30 4.67 -14.21
CA PHE A 84 19.97 4.25 -13.78
C PHE A 84 19.18 5.49 -13.38
N THR A 85 17.93 5.57 -13.83
CA THR A 85 17.13 6.79 -13.70
C THR A 85 15.90 6.56 -12.85
N ARG A 86 15.61 7.49 -11.94
CA ARG A 86 14.34 7.58 -11.22
C ARG A 86 13.81 9.00 -11.32
N SER A 87 12.54 9.16 -11.69
CA SER A 87 11.91 10.47 -11.83
C SER A 87 10.75 10.61 -10.85
N ALA A 88 10.54 11.85 -10.40
CA ALA A 88 9.42 12.28 -9.59
C ALA A 88 8.75 13.47 -10.27
N ILE A 89 7.43 13.50 -10.26
CA ILE A 89 6.65 14.63 -10.79
C ILE A 89 6.17 15.47 -9.61
N VAL A 90 6.42 16.77 -9.69
CA VAL A 90 5.98 17.76 -8.71
C VAL A 90 4.98 18.70 -9.39
N SER A 91 3.83 18.89 -8.74
CA SER A 91 2.78 19.81 -9.19
C SER A 91 2.28 20.66 -8.03
N LEU A 92 1.91 21.92 -8.30
CA LEU A 92 1.29 22.80 -7.31
C LEU A 92 -0.21 22.88 -7.56
N TYR A 93 -1.01 22.54 -6.55
CA TYR A 93 -2.46 22.59 -6.64
C TYR A 93 -3.04 23.82 -5.94
N PRO A 94 -4.00 24.53 -6.59
CA PRO A 94 -4.80 25.53 -5.92
C PRO A 94 -5.66 24.84 -4.84
N GLN A 95 -5.62 25.37 -3.62
CA GLN A 95 -6.44 24.90 -2.51
C GLN A 95 -7.85 25.47 -2.68
N THR A 96 -8.71 24.84 -3.47
CA THR A 96 -10.04 25.43 -3.77
C THR A 96 -11.25 24.74 -3.17
N ASP A 97 -11.15 23.53 -2.64
CA ASP A 97 -12.33 22.86 -2.06
C ASP A 97 -12.03 22.26 -0.69
N ASN A 98 -13.03 22.25 0.21
CA ASN A 98 -12.97 21.47 1.45
C ASN A 98 -13.34 20.04 1.11
N ASP A 99 -12.40 19.12 1.34
CA ASP A 99 -12.59 17.69 1.14
C ASP A 99 -12.19 16.98 2.44
N TRP A 100 -13.11 16.18 2.96
CA TRP A 100 -12.99 15.39 4.19
C TRP A 100 -13.16 13.89 3.93
N THR A 101 -13.29 13.50 2.67
CA THR A 101 -13.60 12.13 2.25
C THR A 101 -12.29 11.40 2.01
N PRO A 102 -12.04 10.25 2.67
CA PRO A 102 -10.84 9.47 2.39
C PRO A 102 -10.86 8.84 0.99
N PRO A 103 -9.68 8.61 0.38
CA PRO A 103 -9.56 7.90 -0.90
C PRO A 103 -10.23 6.52 -0.91
N LYS A 104 -10.77 6.14 -2.07
CA LYS A 104 -11.31 4.80 -2.32
C LYS A 104 -10.19 3.86 -2.74
N ILE A 105 -10.16 2.66 -2.15
CA ILE A 105 -9.20 1.61 -2.49
C ILE A 105 -9.95 0.36 -2.96
N ASN A 106 -9.49 -0.20 -4.08
CA ASN A 106 -9.80 -1.53 -4.56
C ASN A 106 -8.52 -2.35 -4.66
N TYR A 107 -8.63 -3.67 -4.52
CA TYR A 107 -7.46 -4.55 -4.62
C TYR A 107 -7.81 -5.91 -5.21
N LYS A 108 -6.81 -6.55 -5.82
CA LYS A 108 -6.86 -7.94 -6.29
C LYS A 108 -5.63 -8.68 -5.81
N PHE A 109 -5.88 -9.75 -5.07
CA PHE A 109 -4.83 -10.62 -4.55
C PHE A 109 -4.57 -11.78 -5.51
N LYS A 110 -3.30 -12.17 -5.67
CA LYS A 110 -2.88 -13.35 -6.44
C LYS A 110 -1.75 -14.09 -5.74
N GLY A 111 -1.84 -15.42 -5.70
CA GLY A 111 -0.85 -16.29 -5.09
C GLY A 111 -1.41 -17.03 -3.88
N ASP A 112 -0.64 -17.98 -3.37
CA ASP A 112 -0.97 -18.73 -2.16
C ASP A 112 0.34 -19.14 -1.48
N CYS A 113 0.47 -18.81 -0.19
CA CYS A 113 1.63 -19.15 0.63
C CYS A 113 1.43 -20.35 1.54
N THR A 114 0.27 -21.03 1.51
CA THR A 114 -0.05 -22.16 2.40
C THR A 114 1.05 -23.23 2.43
N LEU A 115 1.59 -23.62 1.27
CA LEU A 115 2.64 -24.63 1.13
C LEU A 115 4.07 -24.09 1.37
N TYR A 116 4.21 -22.77 1.51
CA TYR A 116 5.49 -22.06 1.63
C TYR A 116 5.55 -21.25 2.93
N SER A 117 4.93 -21.76 3.99
CA SER A 117 4.85 -21.11 5.31
C SER A 117 6.07 -21.37 6.20
N GLU A 118 6.93 -22.32 5.84
CA GLU A 118 8.10 -22.68 6.64
C GLU A 118 9.33 -21.83 6.25
N PRO A 119 10.20 -21.46 7.20
CA PRO A 119 11.40 -20.66 6.90
C PRO A 119 12.32 -21.27 5.83
N GLN A 120 12.29 -22.59 5.67
CA GLN A 120 13.20 -23.34 4.79
C GLN A 120 12.67 -23.44 3.36
N ASN A 121 11.40 -23.10 3.11
CA ASN A 121 10.78 -23.16 1.79
C ASN A 121 10.04 -21.87 1.38
N CYS A 122 9.92 -20.87 2.27
CA CYS A 122 9.16 -19.65 2.01
C CYS A 122 9.69 -18.81 0.85
N GLU A 123 10.98 -18.89 0.54
CA GLU A 123 11.59 -18.18 -0.60
C GLU A 123 11.15 -18.74 -1.96
N LYS A 124 10.62 -19.98 -1.99
CA LYS A 124 10.13 -20.63 -3.21
C LYS A 124 8.70 -20.20 -3.57
N GLY A 125 7.96 -19.64 -2.62
CA GLY A 125 6.60 -19.15 -2.80
C GLY A 125 6.58 -17.64 -3.02
N PHE A 126 5.69 -17.19 -3.90
CA PHE A 126 5.49 -15.77 -4.19
C PHE A 126 4.01 -15.43 -4.17
N TRP A 127 3.72 -14.20 -3.78
CA TRP A 127 2.39 -13.62 -3.85
C TRP A 127 2.46 -12.19 -4.37
N SER A 128 1.36 -11.71 -4.91
CA SER A 128 1.24 -10.37 -5.49
C SER A 128 -0.10 -9.74 -5.19
N LEU A 129 -0.10 -8.41 -5.15
CA LEU A 129 -1.28 -7.58 -4.96
C LEU A 129 -1.29 -6.50 -6.04
N GLU A 130 -2.45 -6.34 -6.66
CA GLU A 130 -2.76 -5.21 -7.53
C GLU A 130 -3.70 -4.28 -6.77
N LEU A 131 -3.23 -3.06 -6.49
CA LEU A 131 -3.96 -2.00 -5.79
C LEU A 131 -4.46 -1.00 -6.82
N ALA A 132 -5.68 -0.51 -6.66
CA ALA A 132 -6.23 0.59 -7.42
C ALA A 132 -6.84 1.61 -6.44
N ALA A 133 -6.39 2.86 -6.49
CA ALA A 133 -6.85 3.92 -5.60
C ALA A 133 -7.34 5.13 -6.39
N GLN A 134 -8.37 5.80 -5.89
CA GLN A 134 -8.93 6.99 -6.52
C GLN A 134 -9.54 7.92 -5.48
N ASP A 135 -9.39 9.23 -5.71
CA ASP A 135 -10.06 10.27 -4.98
C ASP A 135 -10.65 11.29 -5.95
N ASP A 136 -11.97 11.42 -5.97
CA ASP A 136 -12.70 12.24 -6.95
C ASP A 136 -12.74 13.74 -6.55
N GLU A 137 -12.40 14.06 -5.29
CA GLU A 137 -12.57 15.38 -4.68
C GLU A 137 -11.27 16.20 -4.70
N SER A 138 -10.26 15.83 -3.91
CA SER A 138 -8.96 16.53 -3.87
C SER A 138 -7.85 15.80 -4.62
N GLY A 139 -8.07 14.54 -4.98
CA GLY A 139 -7.12 13.73 -5.73
C GLY A 139 -6.05 13.07 -4.85
N ILE A 140 -5.44 12.01 -5.37
CA ILE A 140 -4.45 11.20 -4.67
C ILE A 140 -3.15 11.98 -4.51
N LEU A 141 -2.72 12.18 -3.28
CA LEU A 141 -1.41 12.72 -2.99
C LEU A 141 -0.35 11.65 -3.12
N LYS A 142 -0.41 10.58 -2.32
CA LYS A 142 0.62 9.53 -2.30
C LYS A 142 0.04 8.19 -1.91
N ILE A 143 0.68 7.13 -2.40
CA ILE A 143 0.38 5.74 -2.06
C ILE A 143 1.66 5.12 -1.55
N LEU A 144 1.56 4.45 -0.41
CA LEU A 144 2.71 3.99 0.35
C LEU A 144 2.51 2.56 0.84
N SER A 145 3.61 1.81 1.02
CA SER A 145 3.61 0.40 1.42
C SER A 145 4.61 0.07 2.51
N GLU A 146 4.31 -0.89 3.39
CA GLU A 146 5.23 -1.40 4.40
C GLU A 146 5.08 -2.93 4.47
N PRO A 147 6.10 -3.71 4.06
CA PRO A 147 7.39 -3.27 3.54
C PRO A 147 7.28 -2.52 2.20
N TYR A 148 8.27 -1.68 1.93
CA TYR A 148 8.36 -0.91 0.70
C TYR A 148 8.52 -1.81 -0.53
N GLY A 149 7.78 -1.53 -1.60
CA GLY A 149 7.91 -2.28 -2.85
C GLY A 149 6.82 -2.08 -3.90
N LEU A 150 6.06 -0.98 -3.85
CA LEU A 150 5.05 -0.70 -4.87
C LEU A 150 5.70 -0.30 -6.20
N LEU A 151 5.12 -0.82 -7.27
CA LEU A 151 5.47 -0.52 -8.66
C LEU A 151 4.27 0.12 -9.33
N PHE A 152 4.39 1.39 -9.72
CA PHE A 152 3.36 2.14 -10.42
C PHE A 152 3.57 2.07 -11.93
N GLU A 153 2.58 1.58 -12.66
CA GLU A 153 2.59 1.52 -14.12
C GLU A 153 1.21 1.93 -14.67
N PRO A 154 1.05 3.15 -15.24
CA PRO A 154 2.04 4.23 -15.32
C PRO A 154 2.29 4.93 -13.97
N TYR A 155 3.36 5.72 -13.88
CA TYR A 155 3.53 6.69 -12.80
C TYR A 155 2.38 7.70 -12.79
N PHE A 156 2.00 8.17 -11.61
CA PHE A 156 0.91 9.14 -11.45
C PHE A 156 1.42 10.49 -10.93
N MET A 157 0.64 11.53 -11.18
CA MET A 157 0.88 12.88 -10.66
C MET A 157 0.14 13.06 -9.34
N ALA A 158 0.77 13.69 -8.35
CA ALA A 158 0.09 14.10 -7.10
C ALA A 158 -1.15 14.91 -7.43
N GLY A 159 -2.23 14.80 -6.66
CA GLY A 159 -3.50 15.47 -6.91
C GLY A 159 -4.26 14.95 -8.14
N THR A 160 -3.84 13.83 -8.74
CA THR A 160 -4.65 13.20 -9.78
C THR A 160 -5.95 12.67 -9.20
N LYS A 161 -7.05 12.92 -9.90
CA LYS A 161 -8.37 12.34 -9.63
C LYS A 161 -8.61 11.06 -10.43
N GLU A 162 -7.67 10.72 -11.31
CA GLU A 162 -7.72 9.50 -12.09
C GLU A 162 -7.36 8.29 -11.22
N LEU A 163 -7.77 7.11 -11.68
CA LEU A 163 -7.45 5.85 -11.02
C LEU A 163 -5.95 5.61 -11.06
N VAL A 164 -5.34 5.44 -9.89
CA VAL A 164 -3.92 5.10 -9.73
C VAL A 164 -3.79 3.61 -9.45
N THR A 165 -3.04 2.90 -10.29
CA THR A 165 -2.78 1.47 -10.14
C THR A 165 -1.35 1.21 -9.69
N ALA A 166 -1.18 0.26 -8.78
CA ALA A 166 0.12 -0.14 -8.27
C ALA A 166 0.19 -1.65 -8.04
N HIS A 167 1.37 -2.23 -8.26
CA HIS A 167 1.64 -3.65 -8.07
C HIS A 167 2.64 -3.85 -6.94
N TYR A 168 2.37 -4.81 -6.06
CA TYR A 168 3.30 -5.26 -5.03
C TYR A 168 3.53 -6.76 -5.19
N THR A 169 4.79 -7.20 -5.09
CA THR A 169 5.15 -8.63 -5.14
C THR A 169 6.15 -8.93 -4.03
N ALA A 170 5.93 -10.03 -3.32
CA ALA A 170 6.85 -10.49 -2.30
C ALA A 170 6.92 -12.02 -2.24
N THR A 171 8.00 -12.52 -1.65
CA THR A 171 8.12 -13.93 -1.26
C THR A 171 7.20 -14.24 -0.09
N CYS A 172 6.83 -15.50 0.10
CA CYS A 172 6.03 -15.95 1.24
C CYS A 172 6.72 -15.76 2.61
N CYS A 173 8.03 -15.49 2.64
CA CYS A 173 8.72 -15.09 3.86
C CYS A 173 8.26 -13.72 4.40
N LYS A 174 7.72 -12.85 3.51
CA LYS A 174 7.11 -11.56 3.85
C LYS A 174 5.62 -11.66 3.53
N SER A 175 4.84 -12.27 4.42
CA SER A 175 3.42 -12.55 4.18
C SER A 175 2.49 -11.37 4.46
N LYS A 176 3.01 -10.28 5.03
CA LYS A 176 2.24 -9.13 5.46
C LYS A 176 2.68 -7.88 4.71
N VAL A 177 1.70 -7.06 4.36
CA VAL A 177 1.93 -5.72 3.85
C VAL A 177 0.83 -4.78 4.34
N ASP A 178 1.23 -3.59 4.73
CA ASP A 178 0.36 -2.47 5.03
C ASP A 178 0.45 -1.46 3.89
N PHE A 179 -0.68 -0.93 3.44
CA PHE A 179 -0.72 0.19 2.50
C PHE A 179 -1.43 1.37 3.11
N TRP A 180 -1.00 2.56 2.73
CA TRP A 180 -1.68 3.79 3.06
C TRP A 180 -1.76 4.72 1.84
N VAL A 181 -2.96 5.23 1.62
CA VAL A 181 -3.26 6.17 0.55
C VAL A 181 -3.71 7.47 1.20
N GLU A 182 -3.08 8.58 0.83
CA GLU A 182 -3.38 9.91 1.33
C GLU A 182 -3.77 10.82 0.15
N ASP A 183 -4.75 11.68 0.34
CA ASP A 183 -5.15 12.70 -0.62
C ASP A 183 -4.43 14.05 -0.41
N VAL A 184 -4.74 15.04 -1.25
CA VAL A 184 -4.14 16.39 -1.16
C VAL A 184 -4.61 17.19 0.06
N LYS A 185 -5.65 16.76 0.77
CA LYS A 185 -6.12 17.37 2.02
C LYS A 185 -5.60 16.67 3.27
N GLY A 186 -4.97 15.51 3.13
CA GLY A 186 -4.47 14.70 4.23
C GLY A 186 -5.50 13.71 4.77
N ASN A 187 -6.65 13.51 4.12
CA ASN A 187 -7.48 12.36 4.44
C ASN A 187 -6.76 11.10 3.93
N PHE A 188 -6.83 10.03 4.71
CA PHE A 188 -6.11 8.82 4.39
C PHE A 188 -6.90 7.58 4.75
N VAL A 189 -6.56 6.49 4.07
CA VAL A 189 -7.05 5.15 4.37
C VAL A 189 -5.85 4.21 4.48
N LYS A 190 -5.86 3.35 5.49
CA LYS A 190 -4.85 2.32 5.72
C LYS A 190 -5.48 0.94 5.57
N GLN A 191 -4.83 0.06 4.83
CA GLN A 191 -5.29 -1.31 4.61
C GLN A 191 -4.15 -2.30 4.84
N SER A 192 -4.39 -3.30 5.68
CA SER A 192 -3.45 -4.37 5.97
C SER A 192 -3.85 -5.65 5.24
N PHE A 193 -2.87 -6.37 4.72
CA PHE A 193 -3.02 -7.65 4.06
C PHE A 193 -2.08 -8.68 4.66
N ASP A 194 -2.59 -9.90 4.85
CA ASP A 194 -1.83 -11.05 5.33
C ASP A 194 -2.20 -12.30 4.53
N VAL A 195 -1.23 -12.86 3.82
CA VAL A 195 -1.43 -14.00 2.93
C VAL A 195 -1.75 -15.29 3.69
N PHE A 196 -1.31 -15.42 4.94
CA PHE A 196 -1.61 -16.60 5.76
C PHE A 196 -3.02 -16.58 6.36
N ASN A 197 -3.81 -15.53 6.10
CA ASN A 197 -5.11 -15.35 6.73
C ASN A 197 -6.30 -15.43 5.77
N PRO A 198 -6.51 -16.53 5.02
CA PRO A 198 -7.79 -16.74 4.36
C PRO A 198 -8.67 -17.62 5.26
N ILE A 199 -9.71 -17.04 5.88
CA ILE A 199 -11.01 -17.73 6.06
C ILE A 199 -11.04 -18.89 7.09
N VAL A 200 -9.91 -19.26 7.71
CA VAL A 200 -9.85 -20.41 8.64
C VAL A 200 -10.75 -20.21 9.86
N VAL A 201 -10.87 -18.98 10.38
CA VAL A 201 -11.75 -18.67 11.53
C VAL A 201 -13.23 -18.89 11.20
N GLY A 202 -13.67 -18.54 9.99
CA GLY A 202 -15.08 -18.66 9.59
C GLY A 202 -15.55 -20.11 9.50
N VAL A 203 -14.71 -21.00 8.97
CA VAL A 203 -15.02 -22.42 8.83
C VAL A 203 -15.03 -23.12 10.19
N PHE A 204 -14.08 -22.82 11.07
CA PHE A 204 -14.09 -23.38 12.43
C PHE A 204 -15.27 -22.87 13.26
N LEU A 205 -15.65 -21.60 13.12
CA LEU A 205 -16.84 -21.04 13.77
C LEU A 205 -18.12 -21.73 13.26
N LEU A 206 -18.25 -21.92 11.94
CA LEU A 206 -19.39 -22.62 11.34
C LEU A 206 -19.49 -24.06 11.84
N LEU A 207 -18.37 -24.78 11.91
CA LEU A 207 -18.32 -26.18 12.35
C LEU A 207 -18.68 -26.30 13.84
N PHE A 208 -18.26 -25.34 14.67
CA PHE A 208 -18.63 -25.27 16.08
C PHE A 208 -20.14 -25.04 16.28
N ILE A 209 -20.76 -24.17 15.47
CA ILE A 209 -22.21 -23.92 15.49
C ILE A 209 -22.98 -25.19 15.12
N ILE A 210 -22.54 -25.93 14.10
CA ILE A 210 -23.19 -27.19 13.68
C ILE A 210 -23.17 -28.21 14.83
N VAL A 211 -22.03 -28.39 15.51
CA VAL A 211 -21.90 -29.29 16.66
C VAL A 211 -22.81 -28.85 17.81
N ALA A 212 -22.85 -27.55 18.13
CA ALA A 212 -23.71 -27.02 19.18
C ALA A 212 -25.20 -27.26 18.91
N VAL A 213 -25.65 -27.12 17.66
CA VAL A 213 -27.04 -27.42 17.25
C VAL A 213 -27.35 -28.92 17.42
N ILE A 214 -26.44 -29.81 17.04
CA ILE A 214 -26.62 -31.26 17.20
C ILE A 214 -26.76 -31.62 18.70
N VAL A 215 -25.88 -31.08 19.55
CA VAL A 215 -25.94 -31.30 21.00
C VAL A 215 -27.25 -30.77 21.59
N ALA A 216 -27.69 -29.57 21.19
CA ALA A 216 -28.96 -29.00 21.64
C ALA A 216 -30.15 -29.88 21.25
N ILE A 217 -30.20 -30.39 20.01
CA ILE A 217 -31.25 -31.31 19.55
C ILE A 217 -31.25 -32.60 20.36
N ILE A 218 -30.07 -33.20 20.61
CA ILE A 218 -29.95 -34.42 21.41
C ILE A 218 -30.43 -34.17 22.85
N PHE A 219 -30.01 -33.05 23.45
CA PHE A 219 -30.39 -32.69 24.83
C PHE A 219 -31.90 -32.47 24.97
N ILE A 220 -32.52 -31.75 24.03
CA ILE A 220 -33.97 -31.55 23.98
C ILE A 220 -34.70 -32.89 23.82
N ARG A 221 -34.23 -33.77 22.93
CA ARG A 221 -34.81 -35.10 22.73
C ARG A 221 -34.66 -36.00 23.96
N GLN A 222 -33.53 -35.98 24.65
CA GLN A 222 -33.34 -36.74 25.88
C GLN A 222 -34.24 -36.23 27.01
N LYS A 223 -34.45 -34.92 27.12
CA LYS A 223 -35.37 -34.33 28.11
C LYS A 223 -36.82 -34.74 27.85
N ASN A 224 -37.26 -34.75 26.59
CA ASN A 224 -38.64 -35.12 26.23
C ASN A 224 -38.93 -36.64 26.33
N LYS A 225 -37.90 -37.50 26.23
CA LYS A 225 -38.07 -38.95 26.46
C LYS A 225 -38.35 -39.31 27.92
N ARG A 226 -38.02 -38.43 28.88
CA ARG A 226 -38.27 -38.66 30.31
C ARG A 226 -39.70 -38.31 30.74
N SER A 227 -40.51 -37.68 29.89
CA SER A 227 -41.85 -37.18 30.24
C SER A 227 -43.03 -37.92 29.59
N LEU A 228 -42.81 -39.03 28.87
CA LEU A 228 -43.88 -39.86 28.32
C LEU A 228 -44.17 -41.08 29.22
N VAL A 229 -44.88 -40.84 30.33
CA VAL A 229 -45.61 -41.88 31.05
C VAL A 229 -47.03 -41.92 30.46
N ILE A 230 -47.31 -42.90 29.60
CA ILE A 230 -48.64 -43.11 29.03
C ILE A 230 -49.51 -43.79 30.10
N PRO A 231 -50.64 -43.20 30.56
CA PRO A 231 -51.57 -43.88 31.44
C PRO A 231 -52.21 -45.04 30.69
N LYS A 232 -52.13 -46.24 31.27
CA LYS A 232 -52.77 -47.46 30.75
C LYS A 232 -54.29 -47.28 30.79
N ALA A 233 -54.93 -47.10 29.62
CA ALA A 233 -56.39 -47.07 29.52
C ALA A 233 -56.96 -48.40 30.02
N ARG A 234 -57.81 -48.33 31.05
CA ARG A 234 -58.53 -49.46 31.62
C ARG A 234 -59.81 -49.66 30.81
N SER A 235 -59.87 -50.77 30.07
CA SER A 235 -61.11 -51.31 29.53
C SER A 235 -61.87 -52.00 30.67
N SER A 236 -63.16 -51.67 30.84
CA SER A 236 -64.10 -52.54 31.54
C SER A 236 -65.44 -52.54 30.80
N SER A 237 -65.97 -53.75 30.64
CA SER A 237 -67.27 -54.13 30.07
C SER A 237 -68.47 -53.38 30.63
#